data_AF-A0A6A4FTI3-F1
#
_entry.id   AF-A0A6A4FTI3-F1
#
_cell.length_a   1.000
_cell.length_b   1.000
_cell.length_c   1.000
_cell.angle_alpha   90.00
_cell.angle_beta   90.00
_cell.angle_gamma   90.00
#
_symmetry.space_group_name_H-M   'P 1'
#
loop_
_entity.id
_entity.type
_entity.pdbx_description
1 polymer ?
#
loop_
_entity_poly.entity_id
_entity_poly.type
_entity_poly.pdbx_seq_one_letter_code
_entity_poly.pdbx_strand_id
1 'polypeptide(L)'
;MEVKELEEKPAAQLATDLSVPAGGIKMVAPGETQRFPAFLPMQHPYEREKFFVRECYPIYYDLIMDKLYTKDKRCVVITGAPGTGKSLFYAYFFERFRQEEERQNFTIVTAAFASESKLTKVVAFKGKQNEPIGTSEWPLSSEFNESIWQVDGANTIRLYDGPPFVETPYPLKMVCFTSPKENWLYRFVKDTTVRTLCMPVWTPDELWRAATRLGYNSLSPPLTRAMIDDRFTNFGGVARECLELTEEVVQTRLELFEAVIKEMSPEVATIMLKGDSAYNGRPRLCHLVPVRDDPWHFEVQIASEGISLKLLEKISTAEFEDRSKLIRCLRGISEEAASRGYLFELKVHELLVRGISIDTILLRDGRGDQQPIRQITFHCEKSNDFNFFEPKTLSKATLSSGPYHIPGVSNFESVDSFYYPYRGGGLFSFKRTRLLLFQMTVASRQPSERERYRGCA
;
A
#
# COMPACT_ATOMS: atom_id res chain seq x y z
N MET A 1 -12.56 10.97 53.32
CA MET A 1 -11.34 11.79 53.38
C MET A 1 -10.25 10.87 53.90
N GLU A 2 -9.54 10.21 52.99
CA GLU A 2 -8.25 9.53 53.21
C GLU A 2 -7.76 9.15 51.81
N VAL A 3 -6.80 9.92 51.31
CA VAL A 3 -6.12 9.69 50.04
C VAL A 3 -4.90 8.85 50.38
N LYS A 4 -4.86 7.60 49.92
CA LYS A 4 -3.62 6.81 49.93
C LYS A 4 -2.80 7.21 48.72
N GLU A 5 -1.73 7.96 48.97
CA GLU A 5 -0.67 8.22 48.01
C GLU A 5 -0.03 6.89 47.59
N LEU A 6 -0.09 6.60 46.29
CA LEU A 6 0.75 5.60 45.64
C LEU A 6 2.08 6.28 45.35
N GLU A 7 3.12 5.92 46.10
CA GLU A 7 4.49 6.33 45.81
C GLU A 7 4.91 5.85 44.41
N GLU A 8 5.08 6.80 43.49
CA GLU A 8 5.78 6.58 42.23
C GLU A 8 7.27 6.31 42.54
N LYS A 9 7.73 5.08 42.26
CA LYS A 9 9.16 4.80 42.22
C LYS A 9 9.77 5.41 40.95
N PRO A 10 10.86 6.20 41.05
CA PRO A 10 11.48 6.83 39.90
C PRO A 10 12.11 5.80 38.94
N ALA A 11 11.92 6.03 37.65
CA ALA A 11 12.34 5.20 36.51
C ALA A 11 13.87 5.01 36.32
N ALA A 12 14.68 5.28 37.35
CA ALA A 12 16.14 5.33 37.26
C ALA A 12 16.87 4.07 37.77
N GLN A 13 16.17 2.96 38.09
CA GLN A 13 16.79 1.77 38.67
C GLN A 13 16.54 0.44 37.93
N LEU A 14 16.18 0.46 36.65
CA LEU A 14 16.06 -0.75 35.82
C LEU A 14 17.17 -0.91 34.76
N ALA A 15 18.20 -0.07 34.80
CA ALA A 15 19.36 -0.15 33.92
C ALA A 15 20.59 -0.71 34.65
N THR A 16 20.52 -1.93 35.17
CA THR A 16 21.71 -2.68 35.64
C THR A 16 21.36 -4.17 35.66
N ASP A 17 21.48 -4.82 34.49
CA ASP A 17 21.88 -6.23 34.33
C ASP A 17 21.67 -6.77 32.89
N LEU A 18 21.90 -5.95 31.86
CA LEU A 18 22.10 -6.45 30.51
C LEU A 18 23.60 -6.66 30.28
N SER A 19 24.11 -7.79 30.77
CA SER A 19 25.41 -8.29 30.30
C SER A 19 25.30 -8.55 28.79
N VAL A 20 25.94 -7.68 27.99
CA VAL A 20 26.09 -7.89 26.55
C VAL A 20 27.06 -9.06 26.38
N PRO A 21 26.66 -10.19 25.76
CA PRO A 21 27.59 -11.27 25.51
C PRO A 21 28.78 -10.74 24.71
N ALA A 22 29.98 -11.10 25.14
CA ALA A 22 31.22 -10.80 24.44
C ALA A 22 31.25 -11.57 23.11
N GLY A 23 30.58 -11.02 22.11
CA GLY A 23 30.46 -11.57 20.77
C GLY A 23 29.53 -10.66 19.97
N GLY A 24 29.99 -10.12 18.84
CA GLY A 24 29.16 -9.30 17.95
C GLY A 24 27.87 -10.02 17.54
N ILE A 25 26.86 -9.27 17.10
CA ILE A 25 25.59 -9.86 16.65
C ILE A 25 25.87 -10.67 15.37
N LYS A 26 25.81 -11.99 15.46
CA LYS A 26 25.99 -12.86 14.28
C LYS A 26 24.81 -12.68 13.33
N MET A 27 25.11 -12.49 12.05
CA MET A 27 24.06 -12.46 11.01
C MET A 27 23.33 -13.79 10.97
N VAL A 28 22.00 -13.71 10.93
CA VAL A 28 21.13 -14.88 10.79
C VAL A 28 20.62 -14.99 9.35
N ALA A 29 20.21 -16.18 8.96
CA ALA A 29 19.57 -16.40 7.67
C ALA A 29 18.22 -15.69 7.59
N PRO A 30 17.72 -15.35 6.38
CA PRO A 30 16.33 -14.98 6.20
C PRO A 30 15.36 -16.01 6.77
N GLY A 31 14.23 -15.55 7.28
CA GLY A 31 13.25 -16.40 7.95
C GLY A 31 13.53 -16.66 9.44
N GLU A 32 14.64 -16.13 9.97
CA GLU A 32 15.02 -16.22 11.38
C GLU A 32 14.89 -14.87 12.11
N THR A 33 15.08 -14.89 13.44
CA THR A 33 15.10 -13.66 14.26
C THR A 33 16.51 -13.19 14.55
N GLN A 34 16.74 -11.88 14.51
CA GLN A 34 18.00 -11.23 14.83
C GLN A 34 17.84 -10.32 16.04
N ARG A 35 18.88 -10.23 16.88
CA ARG A 35 18.91 -9.27 18.00
C ARG A 35 18.97 -7.85 17.45
N PHE A 36 18.20 -6.94 18.04
CA PHE A 36 18.25 -5.53 17.69
C PHE A 36 19.60 -4.92 18.14
N PRO A 37 20.29 -4.13 17.29
CA PRO A 37 21.56 -3.52 17.65
C PRO A 37 21.40 -2.49 18.78
N ALA A 38 22.24 -2.60 19.81
CA ALA A 38 22.28 -1.62 20.89
C ALA A 38 22.71 -0.25 20.36
N PHE A 39 22.23 0.82 21.00
CA PHE A 39 22.56 2.23 20.70
C PHE A 39 22.12 2.75 19.33
N LEU A 40 21.57 1.91 18.45
CA LEU A 40 21.11 2.33 17.13
C LEU A 40 19.94 3.32 17.25
N PRO A 41 20.06 4.57 16.79
CA PRO A 41 19.00 5.56 16.91
C PRO A 41 17.87 5.24 15.93
N MET A 42 16.63 5.38 16.38
CA MET A 42 15.41 5.10 15.59
C MET A 42 14.47 6.30 15.66
N GLN A 43 13.76 6.59 14.57
CA GLN A 43 12.69 7.60 14.54
C GLN A 43 11.57 7.23 15.51
N HIS A 44 11.25 5.94 15.59
CA HIS A 44 10.30 5.38 16.55
C HIS A 44 11.02 4.29 17.36
N PRO A 45 11.07 4.39 18.70
CA PRO A 45 11.73 3.40 19.54
C PRO A 45 11.26 1.97 19.25
N TYR A 46 12.19 1.03 19.23
CA TYR A 46 11.90 -0.39 19.12
C TYR A 46 12.14 -1.07 20.46
N GLU A 47 11.06 -1.51 21.11
CA GLU A 47 11.08 -1.97 22.50
C GLU A 47 11.41 -3.46 22.65
N ARG A 48 11.49 -4.20 21.54
CA ARG A 48 11.72 -5.65 21.58
C ARG A 48 13.19 -5.99 21.38
N GLU A 49 13.62 -7.10 21.97
CA GLU A 49 15.03 -7.55 21.86
C GLU A 49 15.40 -8.07 20.47
N LYS A 50 14.43 -8.63 19.75
CA LYS A 50 14.64 -9.31 18.47
C LYS A 50 13.65 -8.84 17.41
N PHE A 51 14.04 -8.92 16.15
CA PHE A 51 13.19 -8.67 15.00
C PHE A 51 13.34 -9.80 13.97
N PHE A 52 12.34 -9.96 13.10
CA PHE A 52 12.36 -10.97 12.04
C PHE A 52 13.12 -10.49 10.81
N VAL A 53 14.00 -11.32 10.27
CA VAL A 53 14.77 -11.04 9.05
C VAL A 53 13.99 -11.52 7.84
N ARG A 54 13.50 -10.57 7.04
CA ARG A 54 12.72 -10.85 5.83
C ARG A 54 13.56 -11.41 4.70
N GLU A 55 12.95 -12.21 3.84
CA GLU A 55 13.57 -12.72 2.60
C GLU A 55 14.06 -11.61 1.67
N CYS A 56 13.38 -10.45 1.68
CA CYS A 56 13.78 -9.33 0.86
C CYS A 56 15.00 -8.56 1.42
N TYR A 57 15.35 -8.70 2.71
CA TYR A 57 16.43 -7.91 3.32
C TYR A 57 17.78 -8.13 2.65
N PRO A 58 18.23 -9.37 2.39
CA PRO A 58 19.50 -9.56 1.72
C PRO A 58 19.55 -8.96 0.32
N ILE A 59 18.47 -9.15 -0.45
CA ILE A 59 18.34 -8.66 -1.82
C ILE A 59 18.43 -7.13 -1.83
N TYR A 60 17.69 -6.47 -0.92
CA TYR A 60 17.64 -5.02 -0.83
C TYR A 60 18.98 -4.43 -0.38
N TYR A 61 19.68 -5.12 0.52
CA TYR A 61 21.04 -4.74 0.91
C TYR A 61 21.96 -4.73 -0.32
N ASP A 62 22.00 -5.83 -1.08
CA ASP A 62 22.88 -5.94 -2.26
C ASP A 62 22.56 -4.89 -3.34
N LEU A 63 21.27 -4.61 -3.56
CA LEU A 63 20.80 -3.56 -4.45
C LEU A 63 21.30 -2.16 -4.04
N ILE A 64 21.26 -1.85 -2.75
CA ILE A 64 21.75 -0.56 -2.22
C ILE A 64 23.27 -0.48 -2.39
N MET A 65 23.99 -1.55 -2.07
CA MET A 65 25.44 -1.61 -2.17
C MET A 65 25.94 -1.43 -3.61
N ASP A 66 25.30 -2.07 -4.58
CA ASP A 66 25.55 -1.85 -6.02
C ASP A 66 25.36 -0.38 -6.41
N LYS A 67 24.25 0.25 -6.00
CA LYS A 67 24.02 1.66 -6.33
C LYS A 67 25.05 2.58 -5.71
N LEU A 68 25.35 2.39 -4.42
CA LEU A 68 26.27 3.25 -3.71
C LEU A 68 27.70 3.03 -4.19
N TYR A 69 28.23 1.81 -4.21
CA TYR A 69 29.66 1.59 -4.40
C TYR A 69 30.05 1.18 -5.83
N THR A 70 29.14 0.64 -6.64
CA THR A 70 29.44 0.22 -8.02
C THR A 70 28.95 1.24 -9.05
N LYS A 71 27.78 1.85 -8.85
CA LYS A 71 27.17 2.82 -9.78
C LYS A 71 27.27 4.27 -9.31
N ASP A 72 28.13 4.49 -8.32
CA ASP A 72 28.52 5.78 -7.73
C ASP A 72 27.35 6.74 -7.42
N LYS A 73 26.26 6.19 -6.89
CA LYS A 73 25.16 7.02 -6.36
C LYS A 73 25.58 7.64 -5.03
N ARG A 74 25.09 8.86 -4.80
CA ARG A 74 25.31 9.60 -3.54
C ARG A 74 24.37 9.12 -2.45
N CYS A 75 23.12 8.87 -2.81
CA CYS A 75 22.08 8.51 -1.87
C CYS A 75 21.16 7.41 -2.43
N VAL A 76 20.75 6.48 -1.57
CA VAL A 76 19.64 5.57 -1.81
C VAL A 76 18.56 5.79 -0.75
N VAL A 77 17.33 6.05 -1.20
CA VAL A 77 16.16 6.19 -0.34
C VAL A 77 15.37 4.89 -0.36
N ILE A 78 15.07 4.31 0.79
CA ILE A 78 14.19 3.15 0.93
C ILE A 78 12.85 3.65 1.43
N THR A 79 11.80 3.40 0.63
CA THR A 79 10.43 3.75 0.95
C THR A 79 9.48 2.56 0.84
N GLY A 80 8.17 2.79 0.97
CA GLY A 80 7.13 1.76 1.00
C GLY A 80 6.13 2.01 2.12
N ALA A 81 4.99 1.32 2.13
CA ALA A 81 3.90 1.59 3.07
C ALA A 81 4.38 1.74 4.54
N PRO A 82 3.94 2.78 5.28
CA PRO A 82 4.32 2.96 6.69
C PRO A 82 4.02 1.67 7.48
N GLY A 83 4.96 1.12 8.24
CA GLY A 83 4.74 -0.12 9.03
C GLY A 83 5.20 -1.43 8.39
N THR A 84 5.73 -1.40 7.16
CA THR A 84 6.29 -2.59 6.49
C THR A 84 7.67 -3.04 6.99
N GLY A 85 8.26 -2.36 7.98
CA GLY A 85 9.54 -2.76 8.59
C GLY A 85 10.79 -2.09 8.02
N LYS A 86 10.68 -0.91 7.37
CA LYS A 86 11.85 -0.17 6.88
C LYS A 86 12.89 0.13 7.96
N SER A 87 12.46 0.53 9.15
CA SER A 87 13.36 0.80 10.28
C SER A 87 13.99 -0.48 10.85
N LEU A 88 13.32 -1.63 10.71
CA LEU A 88 13.92 -2.94 11.01
C LEU A 88 14.92 -3.37 9.93
N PHE A 89 14.66 -3.03 8.66
CA PHE A 89 15.63 -3.21 7.59
C PHE A 89 16.86 -2.30 7.78
N TYR A 90 16.70 -1.08 8.29
CA TYR A 90 17.80 -0.23 8.73
C TYR A 90 18.68 -0.90 9.77
N ALA A 91 18.09 -1.52 10.79
CA ALA A 91 18.83 -2.30 11.79
C ALA A 91 19.57 -3.51 11.19
N TYR A 92 18.91 -4.25 10.29
CA TYR A 92 19.54 -5.33 9.53
C TYR A 92 20.71 -4.83 8.68
N PHE A 93 20.52 -3.73 7.94
CA PHE A 93 21.52 -3.14 7.06
C PHE A 93 22.75 -2.73 7.86
N PHE A 94 22.53 -2.02 8.98
CA PHE A 94 23.59 -1.61 9.90
C PHE A 94 24.43 -2.81 10.35
N GLU A 95 23.77 -3.87 10.82
CA GLU A 95 24.48 -5.06 11.30
C GLU A 95 25.21 -5.78 10.17
N ARG A 96 24.55 -6.01 9.03
CA ARG A 96 25.16 -6.71 7.89
C ARG A 96 26.40 -5.98 7.40
N PHE A 97 26.30 -4.66 7.23
CA PHE A 97 27.40 -3.83 6.74
C PHE A 97 28.62 -3.91 7.64
N ARG A 98 28.44 -3.81 8.95
CA ARG A 98 29.58 -3.84 9.88
C ARG A 98 30.22 -5.22 10.00
N GLN A 99 29.51 -6.30 9.67
CA GLN A 99 30.04 -7.66 9.77
C GLN A 99 30.96 -8.05 8.59
N GLU A 100 30.94 -7.31 7.48
CA GLU A 100 31.82 -7.52 6.33
C GLU A 100 33.29 -7.18 6.67
N GLU A 101 34.23 -8.09 6.38
CA GLU A 101 35.66 -7.89 6.67
C GLU A 101 36.25 -6.66 5.96
N GLU A 102 35.81 -6.39 4.73
CA GLU A 102 36.25 -5.23 3.94
C GLU A 102 35.76 -3.89 4.52
N ARG A 103 34.78 -3.92 5.43
CA ARG A 103 34.14 -2.74 6.02
C ARG A 103 34.66 -2.39 7.41
N GLN A 104 35.63 -3.13 7.96
CA GLN A 104 36.11 -2.89 9.33
C GLN A 104 36.69 -1.48 9.55
N ASN A 105 37.21 -0.87 8.49
CA ASN A 105 37.80 0.46 8.52
C ASN A 105 36.76 1.58 8.29
N PHE A 106 35.49 1.24 8.08
CA PHE A 106 34.44 2.22 7.84
C PHE A 106 33.99 2.90 9.14
N THR A 107 33.66 4.18 9.02
CA THR A 107 32.87 4.89 10.01
C THR A 107 31.41 4.88 9.56
N ILE A 108 30.52 4.43 10.43
CA ILE A 108 29.08 4.33 10.17
C ILE A 108 28.40 5.42 11.00
N VAL A 109 27.91 6.47 10.34
CA VAL A 109 27.18 7.55 10.98
C VAL A 109 25.69 7.26 10.87
N THR A 110 25.06 6.99 12.00
CA THR A 110 23.63 6.68 12.07
C THR A 110 22.87 7.88 12.63
N ALA A 111 21.66 8.13 12.14
CA ALA A 111 20.85 9.23 12.66
C ALA A 111 19.35 8.92 12.60
N ALA A 112 18.62 9.46 13.56
CA ALA A 112 17.17 9.42 13.60
C ALA A 112 16.58 10.83 13.40
N PHE A 113 15.47 10.90 12.68
CA PHE A 113 14.75 12.14 12.39
C PHE A 113 13.29 12.03 12.79
N ALA A 114 12.75 13.07 13.39
CA ALA A 114 11.33 13.20 13.67
C ALA A 114 10.49 13.27 12.37
N SER A 115 9.17 13.18 12.51
CA SER A 115 8.23 13.27 11.38
C SER A 115 8.34 14.61 10.62
N GLU A 116 8.78 15.66 11.28
CA GLU A 116 9.01 16.99 10.72
C GLU A 116 10.42 17.12 10.11
N SER A 117 11.16 16.01 9.99
CA SER A 117 12.51 15.94 9.43
C SER A 117 13.58 16.64 10.27
N LYS A 118 13.29 16.87 11.56
CA LYS A 118 14.22 17.39 12.56
C LYS A 118 15.10 16.27 13.10
N LEU A 119 16.40 16.49 13.17
CA LEU A 119 17.34 15.54 13.78
C LEU A 119 17.01 15.35 15.26
N THR A 120 17.01 14.09 15.72
CA THR A 120 16.76 13.76 17.13
C THR A 120 17.97 13.13 17.80
N LYS A 121 18.68 12.24 17.10
CA LYS A 121 19.87 11.55 17.64
C LYS A 121 20.83 11.17 16.52
N VAL A 122 22.13 11.26 16.81
CA VAL A 122 23.23 10.79 15.95
C VAL A 122 24.13 9.88 16.77
N VAL A 123 24.52 8.75 16.18
CA VAL A 123 25.46 7.82 16.79
C VAL A 123 26.45 7.35 15.72
N ALA A 124 27.75 7.42 16.01
CA ALA A 124 28.80 6.94 15.11
C ALA A 124 29.44 5.66 15.64
N PHE A 125 29.74 4.75 14.72
CA PHE A 125 30.34 3.44 14.98
C PHE A 125 31.56 3.21 14.09
N LYS A 126 32.45 2.29 14.52
CA LYS A 126 33.63 1.87 13.75
C LYS A 126 33.67 0.35 13.58
N GLY A 127 33.55 -0.13 12.34
CA GLY A 127 33.60 -1.57 12.03
C GLY A 127 32.72 -2.43 12.97
N LYS A 128 33.23 -3.58 13.42
CA LYS A 128 32.58 -4.51 14.36
C LYS A 128 32.54 -4.04 15.82
N GLN A 129 33.00 -2.83 16.15
CA GLN A 129 32.98 -2.36 17.54
C GLN A 129 31.52 -2.21 18.02
N ASN A 130 31.22 -2.76 19.19
CA ASN A 130 29.87 -2.69 19.77
C ASN A 130 29.60 -1.33 20.44
N GLU A 131 30.63 -0.74 21.04
CA GLU A 131 30.52 0.57 21.65
C GLU A 131 30.56 1.67 20.56
N PRO A 132 29.67 2.67 20.63
CA PRO A 132 29.75 3.85 19.78
C PRO A 132 31.07 4.61 19.98
N ILE A 133 31.62 5.17 18.91
CA ILE A 133 32.75 6.11 18.98
C ILE A 133 32.28 7.55 19.28
N GLY A 134 30.97 7.80 19.22
CA GLY A 134 30.36 9.07 19.60
C GLY A 134 28.84 9.02 19.53
N THR A 135 28.18 9.81 20.38
CA THR A 135 26.72 9.99 20.42
C THR A 135 26.38 11.47 20.64
N SER A 136 25.27 11.93 20.07
CA SER A 136 24.71 13.26 20.32
C SER A 136 23.19 13.25 20.15
N GLU A 137 22.48 13.97 21.02
CA GLU A 137 21.00 14.02 21.07
C GLU A 137 20.51 15.47 21.01
N TRP A 138 19.49 15.72 20.18
CA TRP A 138 18.90 17.03 19.97
C TRP A 138 17.50 17.11 20.60
N PRO A 139 17.11 18.20 21.30
CA PRO A 139 17.89 19.39 21.65
C PRO A 139 18.64 19.25 23.00
N LEU A 140 18.71 18.02 23.54
CA LEU A 140 19.05 17.77 24.95
C LEU A 140 20.53 18.00 25.30
N SER A 141 21.45 18.03 24.32
CA SER A 141 22.83 18.44 24.57
C SER A 141 23.03 19.92 24.26
N SER A 142 23.47 20.71 25.24
CA SER A 142 24.00 22.08 25.05
C SER A 142 25.20 22.13 24.09
N GLU A 143 25.78 20.97 23.80
CA GLU A 143 26.94 20.76 22.93
C GLU A 143 26.61 19.63 21.94
N PHE A 144 25.72 19.88 20.97
CA PHE A 144 25.58 18.96 19.85
C PHE A 144 26.96 18.79 19.21
N ASN A 145 27.49 17.57 19.25
CA ASN A 145 28.85 17.33 18.81
C ASN A 145 28.87 17.26 17.28
N GLU A 146 28.98 18.44 16.64
CA GLU A 146 29.02 18.59 15.19
C GLU A 146 30.12 17.75 14.55
N SER A 147 31.21 17.45 15.25
CA SER A 147 32.30 16.64 14.70
C SER A 147 31.86 15.23 14.30
N ILE A 148 30.89 14.64 15.03
CA ILE A 148 30.31 13.32 14.71
C ILE A 148 29.52 13.39 13.40
N TRP A 149 28.79 14.48 13.21
CA TRP A 149 27.96 14.71 12.03
C TRP A 149 28.78 15.05 10.78
N GLN A 150 29.89 15.77 10.98
CA GLN A 150 30.79 16.23 9.93
C GLN A 150 31.81 15.18 9.47
N VAL A 151 31.85 13.97 10.07
CA VAL A 151 32.75 12.89 9.61
C VAL A 151 32.49 12.58 8.14
N ASP A 152 33.47 12.82 7.27
CA ASP A 152 33.34 12.54 5.83
C ASP A 152 34.58 11.82 5.29
N GLY A 153 34.44 11.17 4.13
CA GLY A 153 35.52 10.44 3.48
C GLY A 153 35.06 9.19 2.73
N ALA A 154 35.99 8.57 1.99
CA ALA A 154 35.70 7.38 1.17
C ALA A 154 35.21 6.18 1.99
N ASN A 155 35.62 6.09 3.26
CA ASN A 155 35.26 5.02 4.20
C ASN A 155 34.19 5.48 5.19
N THR A 156 33.25 6.32 4.76
CA THR A 156 32.12 6.74 5.57
C THR A 156 30.81 6.36 4.88
N ILE A 157 29.87 5.81 5.66
CA ILE A 157 28.48 5.58 5.23
C ILE A 157 27.53 6.24 6.24
N ARG A 158 26.44 6.80 5.74
CA ARG A 158 25.42 7.46 6.54
C ARG A 158 24.10 6.72 6.46
N LEU A 159 23.53 6.31 7.58
CA LEU A 159 22.28 5.54 7.65
C LEU A 159 21.23 6.30 8.46
N TYR A 160 20.17 6.76 7.81
CA TYR A 160 19.17 7.65 8.42
C TYR A 160 17.82 6.97 8.54
N ASP A 161 17.28 6.86 9.76
CA ASP A 161 15.89 6.47 10.00
C ASP A 161 15.02 7.73 10.09
N GLY A 162 14.21 7.95 9.07
CA GLY A 162 13.51 9.20 8.82
C GLY A 162 14.27 10.13 7.85
N PRO A 163 13.55 10.99 7.10
CA PRO A 163 14.17 11.87 6.13
C PRO A 163 14.71 13.15 6.80
N PRO A 164 15.92 13.62 6.45
CA PRO A 164 16.49 14.87 6.95
C PRO A 164 15.90 16.11 6.25
N PHE A 165 15.78 17.21 6.99
CA PHE A 165 15.59 18.55 6.40
C PHE A 165 16.95 19.14 6.01
N VAL A 166 17.52 18.73 4.88
CA VAL A 166 18.77 19.30 4.35
C VAL A 166 18.62 19.75 2.90
N GLU A 167 19.31 20.83 2.56
CA GLU A 167 19.46 21.31 1.18
C GLU A 167 20.51 20.48 0.44
N THR A 168 20.35 20.34 -0.88
CA THR A 168 21.29 19.60 -1.74
C THR A 168 22.61 20.37 -1.90
N PRO A 169 23.78 19.72 -1.92
CA PRO A 169 23.98 18.29 -2.18
C PRO A 169 23.97 17.42 -0.91
N TYR A 170 23.39 16.24 -1.03
CA TYR A 170 23.40 15.25 0.05
C TYR A 170 24.81 14.68 0.29
N PRO A 171 25.13 14.27 1.53
CA PRO A 171 26.34 13.51 1.84
C PRO A 171 26.59 12.34 0.88
N LEU A 172 27.87 12.03 0.65
CA LEU A 172 28.28 10.86 -0.12
C LEU A 172 27.93 9.58 0.65
N LYS A 173 27.45 8.57 -0.06
CA LYS A 173 27.08 7.24 0.46
C LYS A 173 26.08 7.31 1.63
N MET A 174 24.95 7.95 1.38
CA MET A 174 23.80 7.98 2.29
C MET A 174 22.79 6.89 1.95
N VAL A 175 22.21 6.29 2.99
CA VAL A 175 21.01 5.46 2.91
C VAL A 175 19.94 6.06 3.82
N CYS A 176 18.78 6.40 3.28
CA CYS A 176 17.67 6.98 4.06
C CYS A 176 16.46 6.05 4.04
N PHE A 177 16.03 5.61 5.21
CA PHE A 177 14.89 4.72 5.43
C PHE A 177 13.70 5.56 5.87
N THR A 178 12.67 5.66 5.04
CA THR A 178 11.59 6.61 5.30
C THR A 178 10.24 6.15 4.76
N SER A 179 9.17 6.51 5.48
CA SER A 179 7.82 6.42 4.93
C SER A 179 7.65 7.34 3.72
N PRO A 180 6.70 7.03 2.81
CA PRO A 180 6.51 7.80 1.59
C PRO A 180 5.96 9.19 1.89
N LYS A 181 6.88 10.14 2.11
CA LYS A 181 6.59 11.56 2.21
C LYS A 181 6.75 12.16 0.82
N GLU A 182 5.65 12.63 0.23
CA GLU A 182 5.63 13.14 -1.14
C GLU A 182 6.63 14.29 -1.34
N ASN A 183 6.65 15.26 -0.41
CA ASN A 183 7.60 16.37 -0.41
C ASN A 183 9.08 15.95 -0.30
N TRP A 184 9.37 14.76 0.23
CA TRP A 184 10.72 14.21 0.25
C TRP A 184 11.04 13.52 -1.07
N LEU A 185 10.17 12.62 -1.52
CA LEU A 185 10.38 11.85 -2.75
C LEU A 185 10.42 12.75 -4.00
N TYR A 186 9.61 13.80 -4.04
CA TYR A 186 9.55 14.74 -5.15
C TYR A 186 10.88 15.48 -5.39
N ARG A 187 11.70 15.68 -4.34
CA ARG A 187 13.02 16.33 -4.45
C ARG A 187 13.98 15.56 -5.35
N PHE A 188 13.79 14.25 -5.50
CA PHE A 188 14.71 13.37 -6.21
C PHE A 188 14.29 13.04 -7.64
N VAL A 189 13.09 13.46 -8.07
CA VAL A 189 12.55 13.10 -9.40
C VAL A 189 13.52 13.49 -10.52
N LYS A 190 14.28 14.57 -10.35
CA LYS A 190 15.27 15.06 -11.33
C LYS A 190 16.72 14.82 -10.92
N ASP A 191 16.98 14.28 -9.73
CA ASP A 191 18.34 14.07 -9.24
C ASP A 191 18.85 12.69 -9.65
N THR A 192 19.73 12.67 -10.64
CA THR A 192 20.30 11.42 -11.16
C THR A 192 21.30 10.75 -10.19
N THR A 193 21.74 11.45 -9.14
CA THR A 193 22.67 10.96 -8.12
C THR A 193 21.98 10.26 -6.96
N VAL A 194 20.64 10.37 -6.88
CA VAL A 194 19.80 9.70 -5.89
C VAL A 194 18.96 8.61 -6.55
N ARG A 195 18.71 7.52 -5.83
CA ARG A 195 17.80 6.46 -6.27
C ARG A 195 16.82 6.09 -5.16
N THR A 196 15.57 5.87 -5.52
CA THR A 196 14.53 5.43 -4.59
C THR A 196 14.21 3.96 -4.85
N LEU A 197 14.17 3.17 -3.79
CA LEU A 197 13.82 1.76 -3.77
C LEU A 197 12.54 1.60 -2.95
N CYS A 198 11.55 0.89 -3.47
CA CYS A 198 10.31 0.61 -2.73
C CYS A 198 10.35 -0.78 -2.12
N MET A 199 10.12 -0.86 -0.81
CA MET A 199 10.06 -2.10 -0.05
C MET A 199 8.67 -2.74 -0.19
N PRO A 200 8.57 -4.06 -0.43
CA PRO A 200 7.30 -4.73 -0.56
C PRO A 200 6.56 -4.79 0.78
N VAL A 201 5.23 -4.85 0.71
CA VAL A 201 4.39 -5.31 1.83
C VAL A 201 4.71 -6.78 2.16
N TRP A 202 4.22 -7.26 3.29
CA TRP A 202 4.44 -8.64 3.71
C TRP A 202 3.42 -9.57 3.07
N THR A 203 3.79 -10.82 2.82
CA THR A 203 2.80 -11.85 2.45
C THR A 203 2.19 -12.50 3.69
N PRO A 204 1.00 -13.11 3.60
CA PRO A 204 0.40 -13.83 4.73
C PRO A 204 1.33 -14.90 5.34
N ASP A 205 2.05 -15.64 4.50
CA ASP A 205 3.01 -16.65 4.95
C ASP A 205 4.26 -16.05 5.59
N GLU A 206 4.73 -14.91 5.10
CA GLU A 206 5.81 -14.17 5.74
C GLU A 206 5.41 -13.68 7.13
N LEU A 207 4.21 -13.10 7.27
CA LEU A 207 3.65 -12.64 8.55
C LEU A 207 3.51 -13.78 9.55
N TRP A 208 2.93 -14.90 9.13
CA TRP A 208 2.76 -16.05 10.01
C TRP A 208 4.08 -16.64 10.48
N ARG A 209 5.07 -16.76 9.58
CA ARG A 209 6.42 -17.18 9.96
C ARG A 209 7.04 -16.23 10.97
N ALA A 210 6.91 -14.91 10.77
CA ALA A 210 7.42 -13.94 11.73
C ALA A 210 6.73 -14.04 13.10
N ALA A 211 5.40 -14.14 13.14
CA ALA A 211 4.66 -14.33 14.37
C ALA A 211 5.14 -15.58 15.13
N THR A 212 5.35 -16.70 14.42
CA THR A 212 5.84 -17.94 14.99
C THR A 212 7.26 -17.81 15.54
N ARG A 213 8.17 -17.22 14.75
CA ARG A 213 9.57 -17.08 15.13
C ARG A 213 9.81 -16.07 16.25
N LEU A 214 8.93 -15.07 16.36
CA LEU A 214 8.92 -14.10 17.44
C LEU A 214 8.13 -14.59 18.67
N GLY A 215 7.52 -15.78 18.60
CA GLY A 215 6.77 -16.41 19.70
C GLY A 215 5.39 -15.82 19.95
N TYR A 216 4.85 -15.00 19.05
CA TYR A 216 3.55 -14.32 19.23
C TYR A 216 2.38 -15.30 19.23
N ASN A 217 2.53 -16.42 18.52
CA ASN A 217 1.57 -17.53 18.49
C ASN A 217 1.50 -18.32 19.81
N SER A 218 2.45 -18.10 20.72
CA SER A 218 2.51 -18.77 22.04
C SER A 218 2.21 -17.82 23.20
N LEU A 219 1.82 -16.57 22.92
CA LEU A 219 1.37 -15.62 23.93
C LEU A 219 -0.03 -15.97 24.46
N SER A 220 -0.47 -15.27 25.50
CA SER A 220 -1.82 -15.36 26.06
C SER A 220 -2.47 -13.96 26.09
N PRO A 221 -3.42 -13.65 25.21
CA PRO A 221 -3.93 -14.50 24.12
C PRO A 221 -2.92 -14.68 22.96
N PRO A 222 -2.97 -15.80 22.22
CA PRO A 222 -2.06 -16.06 21.11
C PRO A 222 -2.46 -15.31 19.85
N LEU A 223 -1.48 -14.81 19.10
CA LEU A 223 -1.72 -14.33 17.74
C LEU A 223 -1.86 -15.52 16.78
N THR A 224 -3.05 -15.74 16.23
CA THR A 224 -3.34 -16.89 15.36
C THR A 224 -3.19 -16.57 13.88
N ARG A 225 -3.08 -17.61 13.04
CA ARG A 225 -3.05 -17.45 11.58
C ARG A 225 -4.32 -16.79 11.04
N ALA A 226 -5.49 -17.20 11.55
CA ALA A 226 -6.78 -16.64 11.14
C ALA A 226 -6.86 -15.13 11.42
N MET A 227 -6.37 -14.68 12.57
CA MET A 227 -6.29 -13.24 12.89
C MET A 227 -5.36 -12.50 11.92
N ILE A 228 -4.22 -13.09 11.57
CA ILE A 228 -3.29 -12.51 10.60
C ILE A 228 -3.92 -12.42 9.21
N ASP A 229 -4.63 -13.46 8.76
CA ASP A 229 -5.28 -13.48 7.44
C ASP A 229 -6.44 -12.46 7.37
N ASP A 230 -7.23 -12.35 8.43
CA ASP A 230 -8.27 -11.31 8.56
C ASP A 230 -7.67 -9.89 8.53
N ARG A 231 -6.64 -9.66 9.34
CA ARG A 231 -5.93 -8.37 9.36
C ARG A 231 -5.21 -8.09 8.05
N PHE A 232 -4.72 -9.10 7.35
CA PHE A 232 -4.13 -8.96 6.02
C PHE A 232 -5.19 -8.47 5.02
N THR A 233 -6.39 -9.04 5.06
CA THR A 233 -7.53 -8.64 4.23
C THR A 233 -7.91 -7.18 4.47
N ASN A 234 -7.75 -6.67 5.69
CA ASN A 234 -8.07 -5.29 6.05
C ASN A 234 -6.91 -4.31 5.85
N PHE A 235 -5.67 -4.71 6.13
CA PHE A 235 -4.50 -3.82 6.16
C PHE A 235 -3.44 -4.11 5.09
N GLY A 236 -3.60 -5.09 4.21
CA GLY A 236 -2.77 -5.20 3.01
C GLY A 236 -1.31 -5.60 3.24
N GLY A 237 -1.05 -6.45 4.24
CA GLY A 237 0.30 -6.91 4.54
C GLY A 237 1.21 -5.88 5.22
N VAL A 238 0.63 -4.85 5.85
CA VAL A 238 1.43 -3.97 6.71
C VAL A 238 1.65 -4.64 8.07
N ALA A 239 2.91 -4.96 8.36
CA ALA A 239 3.27 -5.83 9.49
C ALA A 239 2.92 -5.26 10.87
N ARG A 240 3.03 -3.95 11.06
CA ARG A 240 2.70 -3.31 12.35
C ARG A 240 1.22 -3.50 12.74
N GLU A 241 0.35 -3.58 11.75
CA GLU A 241 -1.09 -3.74 11.90
C GLU A 241 -1.44 -5.23 11.96
N CYS A 242 -0.86 -6.05 11.08
CA CYS A 242 -1.13 -7.49 11.06
C CYS A 242 -0.58 -8.22 12.29
N LEU A 243 0.57 -7.79 12.83
CA LEU A 243 1.25 -8.41 13.98
C LEU A 243 0.98 -7.68 15.31
N GLU A 244 0.02 -6.76 15.34
CA GLU A 244 -0.37 -6.03 16.55
C GLU A 244 -0.85 -7.03 17.62
N LEU A 245 -0.39 -6.86 18.86
CA LEU A 245 -0.73 -7.80 19.95
C LEU A 245 -1.95 -7.35 20.75
N THR A 246 -2.31 -6.07 20.65
CA THR A 246 -3.44 -5.47 21.36
C THR A 246 -4.64 -5.35 20.42
N GLU A 247 -5.70 -6.13 20.67
CA GLU A 247 -6.88 -6.16 19.80
C GLU A 247 -7.61 -4.80 19.76
N GLU A 248 -7.63 -4.07 20.87
CA GLU A 248 -8.24 -2.73 20.93
C GLU A 248 -7.53 -1.74 19.98
N VAL A 249 -6.21 -1.88 19.81
CA VAL A 249 -5.44 -1.05 18.87
C VAL A 249 -5.78 -1.40 17.43
N VAL A 250 -5.99 -2.69 17.13
CA VAL A 250 -6.42 -3.15 15.80
C VAL A 250 -7.79 -2.59 15.47
N GLN A 251 -8.75 -2.75 16.39
CA GLN A 251 -10.12 -2.28 16.22
C GLN A 251 -10.18 -0.76 16.03
N THR A 252 -9.44 0.00 16.84
CA THR A 252 -9.34 1.46 16.69
C THR A 252 -8.83 1.87 15.30
N ARG A 253 -7.85 1.13 14.75
CA ARG A 253 -7.33 1.39 13.40
C ARG A 253 -8.36 1.07 12.32
N LEU A 254 -9.11 -0.03 12.46
CA LEU A 254 -10.19 -0.39 11.53
C LEU A 254 -11.28 0.68 11.50
N GLU A 255 -11.73 1.14 12.67
CA GLU A 255 -12.72 2.21 12.79
C GLU A 255 -12.25 3.51 12.14
N LEU A 256 -10.96 3.82 12.27
CA LEU A 256 -10.37 4.98 11.62
C LEU A 256 -10.34 4.85 10.09
N PHE A 257 -10.07 3.65 9.55
CA PHE A 257 -10.18 3.38 8.11
C PHE A 257 -11.61 3.58 7.61
N GLU A 258 -12.59 3.03 8.32
CA GLU A 258 -14.00 3.19 7.99
C GLU A 258 -14.45 4.64 8.03
N ALA A 259 -14.04 5.39 9.06
CA ALA A 259 -14.34 6.81 9.17
C ALA A 259 -13.77 7.60 7.98
N VAL A 260 -12.53 7.32 7.57
CA VAL A 260 -11.91 7.98 6.40
C VAL A 260 -12.69 7.69 5.13
N ILE A 261 -13.10 6.45 4.89
CA ILE A 261 -13.88 6.10 3.69
C ILE A 261 -15.28 6.73 3.73
N LYS A 262 -15.93 6.73 4.90
CA LYS A 262 -17.26 7.31 5.09
C LYS A 262 -17.26 8.82 4.84
N GLU A 263 -16.26 9.53 5.36
CA GLU A 263 -16.08 10.98 5.18
C GLU A 263 -15.54 11.37 3.81
N MET A 264 -15.17 10.41 2.96
CA MET A 264 -14.64 10.68 1.63
C MET A 264 -15.67 11.40 0.77
N SER A 265 -15.38 12.67 0.45
CA SER A 265 -16.02 13.42 -0.63
C SER A 265 -15.16 13.35 -1.90
N PRO A 266 -15.73 13.59 -3.08
CA PRO A 266 -14.96 13.65 -4.33
C PRO A 266 -13.77 14.60 -4.31
N GLU A 267 -13.91 15.76 -3.66
CA GLU A 267 -12.88 16.81 -3.58
C GLU A 267 -11.67 16.35 -2.76
N VAL A 268 -11.90 15.55 -1.72
CA VAL A 268 -10.87 15.09 -0.78
C VAL A 268 -10.40 13.66 -1.08
N ALA A 269 -11.09 12.92 -1.96
CA ALA A 269 -10.78 11.53 -2.30
C ALA A 269 -9.32 11.32 -2.72
N THR A 270 -8.78 12.18 -3.60
CA THR A 270 -7.38 12.05 -4.04
C THR A 270 -6.40 12.19 -2.86
N ILE A 271 -6.69 13.07 -1.92
CA ILE A 271 -5.89 13.32 -0.71
C ILE A 271 -5.99 12.13 0.24
N MET A 272 -7.21 11.61 0.48
CA MET A 272 -7.45 10.47 1.37
C MET A 272 -6.85 9.16 0.82
N LEU A 273 -6.88 8.98 -0.50
CA LEU A 273 -6.30 7.80 -1.15
C LEU A 273 -4.77 7.79 -1.01
N LYS A 274 -4.11 8.91 -1.33
CA LYS A 274 -2.63 8.97 -1.40
C LYS A 274 -1.96 9.35 -0.07
N GLY A 275 -2.70 9.99 0.83
CA GLY A 275 -2.21 10.43 2.14
C GLY A 275 -1.20 11.57 2.04
N ASP A 276 -1.61 12.71 1.49
CA ASP A 276 -0.79 13.93 1.51
C ASP A 276 -0.67 14.49 2.95
N SER A 277 0.49 15.07 3.21
CA SER A 277 0.99 15.69 4.44
C SER A 277 0.07 16.69 5.13
N ALA A 278 -0.96 17.21 4.45
CA ALA A 278 -1.92 18.14 5.04
C ALA A 278 -2.95 17.46 5.97
N TYR A 279 -3.17 16.15 5.86
CA TYR A 279 -4.15 15.42 6.68
C TYR A 279 -3.46 14.55 7.74
N ASN A 280 -3.12 15.21 8.85
CA ASN A 280 -2.59 14.66 10.10
C ASN A 280 -3.13 13.27 10.48
N GLY A 281 -2.25 12.26 10.55
CA GLY A 281 -2.48 11.01 11.30
C GLY A 281 -3.55 10.06 10.76
N ARG A 282 -4.22 10.37 9.65
CA ARG A 282 -5.23 9.49 9.04
C ARG A 282 -4.56 8.32 8.30
N PRO A 283 -5.16 7.12 8.35
CA PRO A 283 -4.62 5.94 7.70
C PRO A 283 -4.69 6.10 6.19
N ARG A 284 -3.68 5.57 5.49
CA ARG A 284 -3.59 5.64 4.03
C ARG A 284 -4.40 4.52 3.42
N LEU A 285 -5.31 4.85 2.52
CA LEU A 285 -6.11 3.85 1.79
C LEU A 285 -5.36 3.21 0.63
N CYS A 286 -4.15 3.70 0.32
CA CYS A 286 -3.27 3.15 -0.68
C CYS A 286 -1.86 2.92 -0.15
N HIS A 287 -1.21 1.91 -0.72
CA HIS A 287 0.19 1.57 -0.47
C HIS A 287 1.05 1.92 -1.69
N LEU A 288 2.30 2.31 -1.42
CA LEU A 288 3.34 2.21 -2.44
C LEU A 288 3.86 0.78 -2.45
N VAL A 289 3.81 0.16 -3.62
CA VAL A 289 4.32 -1.19 -3.85
C VAL A 289 5.31 -1.20 -5.01
N PRO A 290 6.37 -2.03 -4.95
CA PRO A 290 7.29 -2.16 -6.07
C PRO A 290 6.58 -2.76 -7.29
N VAL A 291 6.98 -2.32 -8.49
CA VAL A 291 6.61 -3.00 -9.73
C VAL A 291 7.23 -4.39 -9.69
N ARG A 292 6.49 -5.39 -10.20
CA ARG A 292 6.95 -6.78 -10.20
C ARG A 292 8.32 -6.89 -10.86
N ASP A 293 9.25 -7.54 -10.17
CA ASP A 293 10.64 -7.77 -10.59
C ASP A 293 11.47 -6.48 -10.79
N ASP A 294 10.94 -5.31 -10.41
CA ASP A 294 11.66 -4.02 -10.47
C ASP A 294 11.37 -3.13 -9.25
N PRO A 295 12.13 -3.30 -8.16
CA PRO A 295 11.92 -2.54 -6.92
C PRO A 295 12.32 -1.07 -7.00
N TRP A 296 12.91 -0.62 -8.12
CA TRP A 296 13.27 0.78 -8.37
C TRP A 296 12.11 1.60 -8.93
N HIS A 297 11.11 0.91 -9.49
CA HIS A 297 9.85 1.50 -9.89
C HIS A 297 8.75 1.03 -8.94
N PHE A 298 7.78 1.89 -8.69
CA PHE A 298 6.69 1.59 -7.77
C PHE A 298 5.42 2.26 -8.23
N GLU A 299 4.31 1.66 -7.83
CA GLU A 299 2.97 2.14 -8.11
C GLU A 299 2.18 2.32 -6.83
N VAL A 300 1.14 3.15 -6.92
CA VAL A 300 0.15 3.29 -5.86
C VAL A 300 -0.89 2.21 -6.09
N GLN A 301 -1.10 1.35 -5.10
CA GLN A 301 -2.15 0.34 -5.08
C GLN A 301 -3.15 0.61 -3.96
N ILE A 302 -4.43 0.27 -4.15
CA ILE A 302 -5.37 0.20 -3.01
C ILE A 302 -4.77 -0.72 -1.96
N ALA A 303 -4.83 -0.28 -0.70
CA ALA A 303 -4.07 -0.89 0.37
C ALA A 303 -4.42 -2.38 0.57
N SER A 304 -5.70 -2.75 0.46
CA SER A 304 -6.18 -4.10 0.70
C SER A 304 -7.52 -4.40 0.01
N GLU A 305 -7.89 -5.68 -0.04
CA GLU A 305 -9.21 -6.14 -0.50
C GLU A 305 -10.35 -5.52 0.33
N GLY A 306 -10.24 -5.53 1.66
CA GLY A 306 -11.26 -4.98 2.55
C GLY A 306 -11.47 -3.48 2.34
N ILE A 307 -10.40 -2.72 2.12
CA ILE A 307 -10.50 -1.30 1.79
C ILE A 307 -11.14 -1.11 0.41
N SER A 308 -10.79 -1.96 -0.56
CA SER A 308 -11.37 -1.92 -1.89
C SER A 308 -12.88 -2.15 -1.87
N LEU A 309 -13.35 -3.14 -1.10
CA LEU A 309 -14.78 -3.43 -0.94
C LEU A 309 -15.54 -2.27 -0.27
N LYS A 310 -14.97 -1.67 0.78
CA LYS A 310 -15.57 -0.50 1.44
C LYS A 310 -15.62 0.74 0.53
N LEU A 311 -14.59 0.93 -0.30
CA LEU A 311 -14.59 1.99 -1.32
C LEU A 311 -15.67 1.75 -2.38
N LEU A 312 -15.82 0.50 -2.83
CA LEU A 312 -16.89 0.12 -3.76
C LEU A 312 -18.28 0.38 -3.18
N GLU A 313 -18.52 0.02 -1.92
CA GLU A 313 -19.77 0.31 -1.22
C GLU A 313 -20.04 1.82 -1.18
N LYS A 314 -19.05 2.63 -0.81
CA LYS A 314 -19.13 4.10 -0.80
C LYS A 314 -19.46 4.67 -2.18
N ILE A 315 -18.85 4.14 -3.25
CA ILE A 315 -19.11 4.58 -4.63
C ILE A 315 -20.52 4.18 -5.08
N SER A 316 -20.96 2.96 -4.75
CA SER A 316 -22.27 2.44 -5.12
C SER A 316 -23.42 3.21 -4.49
N THR A 317 -23.22 3.74 -3.28
CA THR A 317 -24.22 4.52 -2.53
C THR A 317 -24.15 6.02 -2.78
N ALA A 318 -23.12 6.52 -3.47
CA ALA A 318 -23.00 7.93 -3.82
C ALA A 318 -23.97 8.35 -4.93
N GLU A 319 -24.38 9.62 -4.88
CA GLU A 319 -25.14 10.30 -5.94
C GLU A 319 -24.38 10.31 -7.27
N PHE A 320 -25.09 10.45 -8.40
CA PHE A 320 -24.52 10.31 -9.75
C PHE A 320 -23.24 11.14 -9.99
N GLU A 321 -23.27 12.42 -9.62
CA GLU A 321 -22.16 13.34 -9.86
C GLU A 321 -20.95 13.00 -8.98
N ASP A 322 -21.19 12.67 -7.71
CA ASP A 322 -20.14 12.32 -6.76
C ASP A 322 -19.53 10.95 -7.09
N ARG A 323 -20.36 9.97 -7.42
CA ARG A 323 -19.93 8.65 -7.90
C ARG A 323 -18.99 8.78 -9.09
N SER A 324 -19.38 9.59 -10.08
CA SER A 324 -18.57 9.88 -11.26
C SER A 324 -17.19 10.46 -10.92
N LYS A 325 -17.15 11.41 -10.00
CA LYS A 325 -15.89 12.04 -9.56
C LYS A 325 -15.04 11.07 -8.74
N LEU A 326 -15.64 10.26 -7.86
CA LEU A 326 -14.95 9.23 -7.08
C LEU A 326 -14.32 8.15 -7.98
N ILE A 327 -15.07 7.64 -8.97
CA ILE A 327 -14.54 6.69 -9.97
C ILE A 327 -13.34 7.32 -10.69
N ARG A 328 -13.44 8.61 -11.05
CA ARG A 328 -12.33 9.32 -11.71
C ARG A 328 -11.08 9.39 -10.83
N CYS A 329 -11.20 9.55 -9.51
CA CYS A 329 -10.07 9.55 -8.58
C CYS A 329 -9.32 8.21 -8.56
N LEU A 330 -10.02 7.08 -8.78
CA LEU A 330 -9.43 5.75 -8.79
C LEU A 330 -8.77 5.36 -10.12
N ARG A 331 -9.09 6.01 -11.25
CA ARG A 331 -8.62 5.65 -12.61
C ARG A 331 -7.10 5.55 -12.81
N GLY A 332 -6.28 6.05 -11.89
CA GLY A 332 -4.81 6.01 -11.95
C GLY A 332 -4.15 5.22 -10.81
N ILE A 333 -4.95 4.51 -10.01
CA ILE A 333 -4.48 3.68 -8.90
C ILE A 333 -4.60 2.23 -9.35
N SER A 334 -3.53 1.44 -9.14
CA SER A 334 -3.56 0.02 -9.42
C SER A 334 -4.41 -0.69 -8.37
N GLU A 335 -5.25 -1.63 -8.77
CA GLU A 335 -6.27 -2.24 -7.91
C GLU A 335 -6.06 -3.75 -7.89
N GLU A 336 -6.52 -4.43 -6.84
CA GLU A 336 -6.51 -5.89 -6.77
C GLU A 336 -7.44 -6.51 -7.82
N ALA A 337 -7.22 -7.79 -8.15
CA ALA A 337 -7.91 -8.45 -9.27
C ALA A 337 -9.45 -8.41 -9.17
N ALA A 338 -9.99 -8.62 -7.97
CA ALA A 338 -11.43 -8.58 -7.73
C ALA A 338 -11.98 -7.16 -7.89
N SER A 339 -11.31 -6.17 -7.29
CA SER A 339 -11.69 -4.76 -7.33
C SER A 339 -11.62 -4.17 -8.73
N ARG A 340 -10.63 -4.59 -9.53
CA ARG A 340 -10.51 -4.21 -10.96
C ARG A 340 -11.74 -4.58 -11.75
N GLY A 341 -12.32 -5.76 -11.51
CA GLY A 341 -13.54 -6.20 -12.19
C GLY A 341 -14.71 -5.28 -11.89
N TYR A 342 -14.95 -5.01 -10.60
CA TYR A 342 -16.05 -4.14 -10.16
C TYR A 342 -15.86 -2.67 -10.58
N LEU A 343 -14.65 -2.11 -10.49
CA LEU A 343 -14.38 -0.74 -10.90
C LEU A 343 -14.41 -0.58 -12.41
N PHE A 344 -13.99 -1.61 -13.15
CA PHE A 344 -14.20 -1.69 -14.59
C PHE A 344 -15.70 -1.68 -14.93
N GLU A 345 -16.49 -2.54 -14.30
CA GLU A 345 -17.93 -2.62 -14.50
C GLU A 345 -18.60 -1.26 -14.21
N LEU A 346 -18.36 -0.68 -13.04
CA LEU A 346 -18.87 0.66 -12.66
C LEU A 346 -18.49 1.74 -13.68
N LYS A 347 -17.26 1.73 -14.17
CA LYS A 347 -16.78 2.68 -15.19
C LYS A 347 -17.48 2.48 -16.53
N VAL A 348 -17.70 1.23 -16.94
CA VAL A 348 -18.42 0.94 -18.18
C VAL A 348 -19.88 1.37 -18.07
N HIS A 349 -20.55 1.13 -16.94
CA HIS A 349 -21.89 1.66 -16.69
C HIS A 349 -21.92 3.20 -16.74
N GLU A 350 -20.95 3.89 -16.13
CA GLU A 350 -20.83 5.36 -16.21
C GLU A 350 -20.74 5.85 -17.66
N LEU A 351 -19.91 5.20 -18.49
CA LEU A 351 -19.74 5.55 -19.90
C LEU A 351 -21.02 5.31 -20.71
N LEU A 352 -21.68 4.17 -20.51
CA LEU A 352 -22.91 3.81 -21.21
C LEU A 352 -24.08 4.73 -20.82
N VAL A 353 -24.22 5.08 -19.54
CA VAL A 353 -25.22 6.06 -19.08
C VAL A 353 -24.98 7.45 -19.67
N ARG A 354 -23.72 7.91 -19.78
CA ARG A 354 -23.41 9.20 -20.40
C ARG A 354 -23.64 9.27 -21.91
N GLY A 355 -23.87 8.11 -22.52
CA GLY A 355 -23.90 7.95 -23.96
C GLY A 355 -22.48 7.90 -24.52
N ILE A 356 -22.20 6.85 -25.30
CA ILE A 356 -20.90 6.61 -25.91
C ILE A 356 -21.07 5.94 -27.27
N SER A 357 -20.10 6.16 -28.15
CA SER A 357 -19.94 5.36 -29.38
C SER A 357 -18.78 4.40 -29.17
N ILE A 358 -19.03 3.11 -29.30
CA ILE A 358 -18.05 2.04 -29.09
C ILE A 358 -17.86 1.30 -30.40
N ASP A 359 -16.63 1.19 -30.87
CA ASP A 359 -16.32 0.30 -31.98
C ASP A 359 -16.33 -1.14 -31.50
N THR A 360 -17.22 -1.94 -32.08
CA THR A 360 -17.44 -3.34 -31.71
C THR A 360 -16.95 -4.26 -32.81
N ILE A 361 -16.49 -5.44 -32.40
CA ILE A 361 -16.12 -6.52 -33.30
C ILE A 361 -17.20 -7.60 -33.18
N LEU A 362 -17.82 -7.96 -34.30
CA LEU A 362 -18.76 -9.06 -34.30
C LEU A 362 -18.02 -10.40 -34.13
N LEU A 363 -18.27 -11.09 -33.02
CA LEU A 363 -17.81 -12.46 -32.81
C LEU A 363 -18.64 -13.39 -33.71
N ARG A 364 -17.99 -14.35 -34.37
CA ARG A 364 -18.61 -15.22 -35.39
C ARG A 364 -19.89 -15.90 -34.86
N ASP A 365 -20.98 -15.79 -35.61
CA ASP A 365 -22.10 -16.73 -35.47
C ASP A 365 -21.59 -18.12 -35.81
N GLY A 366 -21.91 -19.13 -34.99
CA GLY A 366 -21.42 -20.51 -35.12
C GLY A 366 -21.83 -21.27 -36.39
N ARG A 367 -22.22 -20.58 -37.46
CA ARG A 367 -22.40 -21.16 -38.79
C ARG A 367 -21.15 -20.87 -39.59
N GLY A 368 -20.34 -21.91 -39.79
CA GLY A 368 -19.09 -21.82 -40.51
C GLY A 368 -19.28 -21.15 -41.86
N ASP A 369 -18.69 -19.97 -42.01
CA ASP A 369 -18.04 -19.56 -43.25
C ASP A 369 -17.15 -18.34 -42.98
N GLN A 370 -16.08 -18.24 -43.77
CA GLN A 370 -14.99 -17.27 -43.68
C GLN A 370 -15.44 -15.84 -44.08
N GLN A 371 -16.33 -15.22 -43.31
CA GLN A 371 -16.61 -13.80 -43.48
C GLN A 371 -15.60 -12.91 -42.72
N PRO A 372 -15.24 -11.74 -43.29
CA PRO A 372 -14.27 -10.83 -42.67
C PRO A 372 -14.78 -10.32 -41.31
N ILE A 373 -13.84 -10.06 -40.40
CA ILE A 373 -14.11 -9.37 -39.13
C ILE A 373 -14.77 -8.04 -39.46
N ARG A 374 -16.08 -7.94 -39.18
CA ARG A 374 -16.85 -6.73 -39.45
C ARG A 374 -16.80 -5.85 -38.20
N GLN A 375 -16.16 -4.70 -38.31
CA GLN A 375 -16.24 -3.65 -37.30
C GLN A 375 -17.58 -2.92 -37.46
N ILE A 376 -18.28 -2.75 -36.34
CA ILE A 376 -19.56 -2.04 -36.27
C ILE A 376 -19.48 -1.08 -35.11
N THR A 377 -19.82 0.19 -35.32
CA THR A 377 -19.93 1.14 -34.21
C THR A 377 -21.30 0.99 -33.54
N PHE A 378 -21.30 0.70 -32.25
CA PHE A 378 -22.48 0.73 -31.39
C PHE A 378 -22.63 2.12 -30.78
N HIS A 379 -23.82 2.70 -30.87
CA HIS A 379 -24.13 3.99 -30.25
C HIS A 379 -25.09 3.77 -29.07
N CYS A 380 -24.60 4.03 -27.86
CA CYS A 380 -25.42 4.08 -26.66
C CYS A 380 -25.99 5.49 -26.49
N GLU A 381 -27.32 5.60 -26.51
CA GLU A 381 -28.00 6.87 -26.22
C GLU A 381 -27.80 7.24 -24.73
N LYS A 382 -27.61 8.54 -24.47
CA LYS A 382 -27.44 9.07 -23.11
C LYS A 382 -28.71 8.82 -22.29
N SER A 383 -28.55 8.30 -21.08
CA SER A 383 -29.59 8.24 -20.05
C SER A 383 -29.48 9.46 -19.13
N ASN A 384 -30.60 9.93 -18.59
CA ASN A 384 -30.60 11.05 -17.64
C ASN A 384 -30.04 10.64 -16.26
N ASP A 385 -30.20 9.36 -15.90
CA ASP A 385 -29.73 8.79 -14.64
C ASP A 385 -29.45 7.28 -14.79
N PHE A 386 -28.93 6.64 -13.74
CA PHE A 386 -28.84 5.18 -13.61
C PHE A 386 -30.22 4.57 -13.40
N ASN A 387 -30.68 3.74 -14.35
CA ASN A 387 -31.94 3.04 -14.22
C ASN A 387 -31.73 1.66 -13.61
N PHE A 388 -31.85 1.58 -12.28
CA PHE A 388 -31.80 0.30 -11.59
C PHE A 388 -33.11 -0.48 -11.75
N PHE A 389 -33.02 -1.79 -11.86
CA PHE A 389 -34.19 -2.67 -11.85
C PHE A 389 -33.97 -3.87 -10.95
N GLU A 390 -35.05 -4.30 -10.28
CA GLU A 390 -35.09 -5.60 -9.62
C GLU A 390 -35.60 -6.63 -10.64
N PRO A 391 -34.90 -7.78 -10.82
CA PRO A 391 -35.28 -8.77 -11.84
C PRO A 391 -36.73 -9.23 -11.75
N LYS A 392 -37.26 -9.33 -10.52
CA LYS A 392 -38.62 -9.79 -10.25
C LYS A 392 -39.70 -8.71 -10.46
N THR A 393 -39.31 -7.45 -10.65
CA THR A 393 -40.25 -6.32 -10.74
C THR A 393 -40.06 -5.46 -12.00
N LEU A 394 -39.24 -5.92 -12.96
CA LEU A 394 -39.01 -5.22 -14.23
C LEU A 394 -40.35 -4.99 -14.96
N SER A 395 -40.71 -3.72 -15.12
CA SER A 395 -42.00 -3.30 -15.69
C SER A 395 -41.82 -2.41 -16.92
N LYS A 396 -42.89 -2.21 -17.70
CA LYS A 396 -42.88 -1.22 -18.81
C LYS A 396 -42.58 0.19 -18.33
N ALA A 397 -42.97 0.54 -17.10
CA ALA A 397 -42.63 1.84 -16.50
C ALA A 397 -41.12 1.96 -16.27
N THR A 398 -40.46 0.88 -15.84
CA THR A 398 -39.00 0.82 -15.70
C THR A 398 -38.30 1.06 -17.03
N LEU A 399 -38.80 0.50 -18.14
CA LEU A 399 -38.23 0.72 -19.47
C LEU A 399 -38.42 2.14 -20.03
N SER A 400 -39.26 2.96 -19.39
CA SER A 400 -39.51 4.34 -19.80
C SER A 400 -38.56 5.35 -19.15
N SER A 401 -37.76 4.93 -18.17
CA SER A 401 -36.86 5.83 -17.42
C SER A 401 -35.53 6.11 -18.15
N GLY A 402 -35.21 5.34 -19.17
CA GLY A 402 -34.07 5.59 -20.05
C GLY A 402 -33.69 4.36 -20.87
N PRO A 403 -32.72 4.48 -21.78
CA PRO A 403 -32.37 3.40 -22.68
C PRO A 403 -31.39 2.36 -22.10
N TYR A 404 -30.76 2.63 -20.95
CA TYR A 404 -29.78 1.73 -20.32
C TYR A 404 -30.18 1.39 -18.89
N HIS A 405 -30.14 0.11 -18.54
CA HIS A 405 -30.63 -0.42 -17.27
C HIS A 405 -29.64 -1.37 -16.60
N ILE A 406 -29.54 -1.27 -15.27
CA ILE A 406 -28.60 -2.01 -14.44
C ILE A 406 -29.38 -2.82 -13.40
N PRO A 407 -29.10 -4.10 -13.19
CA PRO A 407 -29.73 -4.86 -12.12
C PRO A 407 -29.32 -4.27 -10.75
N GLY A 408 -30.29 -4.12 -9.84
CA GLY A 408 -30.04 -3.65 -8.47
C GLY A 408 -29.32 -4.67 -7.58
N VAL A 409 -29.26 -5.93 -8.03
CA VAL A 409 -28.66 -7.07 -7.34
C VAL A 409 -28.01 -8.02 -8.35
N SER A 410 -26.81 -8.51 -8.05
CA SER A 410 -26.06 -9.44 -8.93
C SER A 410 -26.66 -10.85 -8.89
N ASN A 411 -27.80 -11.01 -9.58
CA ASN A 411 -28.56 -12.27 -9.61
C ASN A 411 -28.44 -13.02 -10.95
N PHE A 412 -27.68 -12.48 -11.92
CA PHE A 412 -27.49 -13.06 -13.24
C PHE A 412 -26.01 -13.31 -13.48
N GLU A 413 -25.61 -14.58 -13.61
CA GLU A 413 -24.19 -14.97 -13.81
C GLU A 413 -23.57 -14.44 -15.11
N SER A 414 -24.38 -13.99 -16.07
CA SER A 414 -23.93 -13.64 -17.42
C SER A 414 -24.51 -12.33 -17.97
N VAL A 415 -25.23 -11.55 -17.17
CA VAL A 415 -25.85 -10.29 -17.59
C VAL A 415 -25.61 -9.22 -16.54
N ASP A 416 -24.66 -8.33 -16.83
CA ASP A 416 -24.31 -7.23 -15.94
C ASP A 416 -25.21 -6.00 -16.19
N SER A 417 -25.79 -5.87 -17.39
CA SER A 417 -26.78 -4.83 -17.71
C SER A 417 -27.44 -5.07 -19.07
N PHE A 418 -28.45 -4.27 -19.39
CA PHE A 418 -29.02 -4.26 -20.73
C PHE A 418 -29.29 -2.85 -21.28
N TYR A 419 -29.24 -2.74 -22.60
CA TYR A 419 -29.67 -1.56 -23.34
C TYR A 419 -30.94 -1.88 -24.12
N TYR A 420 -31.94 -1.02 -23.92
CA TYR A 420 -33.23 -1.07 -24.57
C TYR A 420 -33.58 0.33 -25.09
N PRO A 421 -33.43 0.61 -26.39
CA PRO A 421 -33.71 1.92 -26.96
C PRO A 421 -35.23 2.15 -27.01
N TYR A 422 -35.82 2.61 -25.91
CA TYR A 422 -37.22 3.02 -25.88
C TYR A 422 -37.37 4.43 -26.45
N ARG A 423 -37.97 4.55 -27.64
CA ARG A 423 -38.41 5.84 -28.18
C ARG A 423 -39.90 6.01 -27.92
N GLY A 424 -40.23 6.88 -26.97
CA GLY A 424 -41.61 7.26 -26.68
C GLY A 424 -42.25 7.99 -27.87
N GLY A 425 -43.14 7.29 -28.58
CA GLY A 425 -44.16 7.88 -29.45
C GLY A 425 -43.81 7.97 -30.95
N GLY A 426 -44.59 7.27 -31.77
CA GLY A 426 -44.65 7.50 -33.21
C GLY A 426 -44.86 6.23 -34.02
N LEU A 427 -45.93 6.22 -34.82
CA LEU A 427 -46.41 5.11 -35.65
C LEU A 427 -45.47 4.82 -36.84
N PHE A 428 -44.19 4.50 -36.61
CA PHE A 428 -43.28 4.10 -37.69
C PHE A 428 -42.28 3.01 -37.27
N SER A 429 -42.44 1.87 -37.95
CA SER A 429 -41.38 0.89 -38.25
C SER A 429 -40.75 0.13 -37.08
N PHE A 430 -41.49 -0.87 -36.59
CA PHE A 430 -40.91 -2.11 -36.07
C PHE A 430 -39.95 -2.72 -37.11
N LYS A 431 -38.65 -2.42 -37.01
CA LYS A 431 -37.60 -3.25 -37.59
C LYS A 431 -36.55 -3.55 -36.52
N ARG A 432 -36.93 -4.47 -35.62
CA ARG A 432 -36.13 -5.15 -34.58
C ARG A 432 -35.59 -4.22 -33.48
N THR A 433 -36.42 -3.94 -32.47
CA THR A 433 -35.95 -3.57 -31.14
C THR A 433 -35.13 -4.75 -30.61
N ARG A 434 -33.80 -4.63 -30.64
CA ARG A 434 -32.91 -5.65 -30.08
C ARG A 434 -32.59 -5.26 -28.64
N LEU A 435 -32.94 -6.13 -27.71
CA LEU A 435 -32.38 -6.07 -26.36
C LEU A 435 -30.90 -6.41 -26.47
N LEU A 436 -30.03 -5.50 -26.03
CA LEU A 436 -28.60 -5.77 -25.96
C LEU A 436 -28.23 -6.07 -24.53
N LEU A 437 -27.60 -7.20 -24.29
CA LEU A 437 -27.11 -7.61 -22.98
C LEU A 437 -25.61 -7.33 -22.92
N PHE A 438 -25.16 -6.72 -21.83
CA PHE A 438 -23.74 -6.50 -21.58
C PHE A 438 -23.24 -7.55 -20.59
N GLN A 439 -22.08 -8.10 -20.92
CA GLN A 439 -21.27 -8.92 -20.03
C GLN A 439 -19.89 -8.26 -19.95
N MET A 440 -19.57 -7.76 -18.76
CA MET A 440 -18.39 -6.99 -18.35
C MET A 440 -17.50 -7.80 -17.41
N THR A 441 -18.05 -8.84 -16.77
CA THR A 441 -17.27 -9.82 -15.99
C THR A 441 -16.93 -11.05 -16.83
N VAL A 442 -15.70 -11.56 -16.70
CA VAL A 442 -15.32 -12.85 -17.29
C VAL A 442 -16.02 -13.94 -16.47
N ALA A 443 -17.13 -14.46 -16.99
CA ALA A 443 -17.86 -15.53 -16.30
C ALA A 443 -16.94 -16.74 -16.09
N SER A 444 -16.95 -17.30 -14.88
CA SER A 444 -16.22 -18.53 -14.52
C SER A 444 -16.67 -19.74 -15.34
N ARG A 445 -17.81 -19.64 -16.03
CA ARG A 445 -18.29 -20.55 -17.06
C ARG A 445 -18.70 -19.73 -18.29
N GLN A 446 -18.11 -20.03 -19.45
CA GLN A 446 -18.75 -19.62 -20.69
C GLN A 446 -20.14 -20.26 -20.75
N PRO A 447 -21.18 -19.56 -21.25
CA PRO A 447 -22.49 -20.16 -21.45
C PRO A 447 -22.31 -21.44 -22.28
N SER A 448 -22.64 -22.58 -21.68
CA SER A 448 -22.54 -23.86 -22.39
C SER A 448 -23.39 -23.79 -23.65
N GLU A 449 -22.93 -24.39 -24.75
CA GLU A 449 -23.56 -24.28 -26.08
C GLU A 449 -25.07 -24.60 -26.10
N ARG A 450 -25.60 -25.25 -25.06
CA ARG A 450 -27.02 -25.58 -24.90
C ARG A 450 -27.91 -24.41 -24.49
N GLU A 451 -27.38 -23.34 -23.91
CA GLU A 451 -28.19 -22.17 -23.48
C GLU A 451 -28.26 -21.06 -24.55
N ARG A 452 -27.44 -21.13 -25.61
CA ARG A 452 -27.50 -20.20 -26.76
C ARG A 452 -28.79 -20.27 -27.57
N TYR A 453 -29.66 -21.25 -27.32
CA TYR A 453 -30.85 -21.51 -28.14
C TYR A 453 -32.19 -21.55 -27.37
N ARG A 454 -32.24 -21.11 -26.11
CA ARG A 454 -33.52 -20.97 -25.38
C ARG A 454 -33.60 -19.63 -24.67
N GLY A 455 -33.76 -18.57 -25.46
CA GLY A 455 -33.96 -17.22 -24.93
C GLY A 455 -34.32 -16.22 -26.02
N CYS A 456 -35.18 -16.61 -26.96
CA CYS A 456 -35.86 -15.73 -27.90
C CYS A 456 -37.11 -16.46 -28.43
N ALA A 457 -38.19 -16.35 -27.67
CA ALA A 457 -39.55 -16.27 -28.18
C ALA A 457 -40.18 -15.04 -27.53
#